data_AF-A0A543B9V4-F1
#
_entry.id   AF-A0A543B9V4-F1
#
_cell.length_a   1.000
_cell.length_b   1.000
_cell.length_c   1.000
_cell.angle_alpha   90.00
_cell.angle_beta   90.00
_cell.angle_gamma   90.00
#
_symmetry.space_group_name_H-M   'P 1'
#
loop_
_entity.id
_entity.type
_entity.pdbx_description
1 polymer ?
#
loop_
_entity_poly.entity_id
_entity_poly.type
_entity_poly.pdbx_seq_one_letter_code
_entity_poly.pdbx_strand_id
1 'polypeptide(L)'
;MIGIVGPADSVALATQIAAEGGFADMLLPGVYRHADEASELARALDPSCTVVLFTGQAPYMMAGSELTEAEPQFVSHSGADLYRCIAQVLIECGGDMPRVTVDSIDEPTVLSAFADLGLPTPSAHPLGSPEDHAVPADVAEIIAFHRAALADGRADAVLTCLAEVHAVLLEEGVRVWRIEHTARTMADALQRARLSHDLIRSREEQLAVALFAPDRARLAELDVFEREVVRMRVHRELLEVARRNGGRLTAVEGGLFSVAMSRLTLDDDLDGGFGEAWPMEIAVDGLVLHVGVGVANTFEHAETLARTALDGAQRTGRTQVSFPDGRMVPIDEAVQSQP
;
A
#
# COMPACT_ATOMS: atom_id res chain seq x y z
N MET A 1 -4.98 4.55 -12.52
CA MET A 1 -4.33 5.88 -12.45
C MET A 1 -3.67 6.04 -11.09
N ILE A 2 -2.83 7.07 -10.92
CA ILE A 2 -2.28 7.48 -9.62
C ILE A 2 -2.89 8.85 -9.29
N GLY A 3 -3.65 8.92 -8.19
CA GLY A 3 -4.19 10.18 -7.69
C GLY A 3 -3.10 10.95 -6.94
N ILE A 4 -3.00 12.27 -7.14
CA ILE A 4 -2.10 13.14 -6.37
C ILE A 4 -2.95 14.16 -5.61
N VAL A 5 -2.91 14.15 -4.28
CA VAL A 5 -3.71 15.07 -3.44
C VAL A 5 -2.79 16.01 -2.67
N GLY A 6 -2.90 17.31 -2.91
CA GLY A 6 -1.96 18.29 -2.34
C GLY A 6 -2.31 19.75 -2.63
N PRO A 7 -1.56 20.70 -2.05
CA PRO A 7 -1.64 22.10 -2.44
C PRO A 7 -1.11 22.30 -3.87
N ALA A 8 -1.53 23.41 -4.50
CA ALA A 8 -1.31 23.68 -5.92
C ALA A 8 0.16 23.58 -6.37
N ASP A 9 1.09 24.00 -5.52
CA ASP A 9 2.53 23.99 -5.80
C ASP A 9 3.15 22.59 -5.75
N SER A 10 2.76 21.77 -4.78
CA SER A 10 3.22 20.39 -4.64
C SER A 10 2.67 19.52 -5.76
N VAL A 11 1.40 19.73 -6.13
CA VAL A 11 0.79 19.05 -7.29
C VAL A 11 1.47 19.49 -8.59
N ALA A 12 1.80 20.78 -8.74
CA ALA A 12 2.54 21.27 -9.90
C ALA A 12 3.94 20.64 -10.00
N LEU A 13 4.69 20.56 -8.89
CA LEU A 13 5.98 19.89 -8.83
C LEU A 13 5.87 18.41 -9.20
N ALA A 14 4.90 17.70 -8.64
CA ALA A 14 4.67 16.29 -8.94
C ALA A 14 4.34 16.08 -10.43
N THR A 15 3.49 16.93 -10.99
CA THR A 15 3.12 16.89 -12.41
C THR A 15 4.31 17.15 -13.32
N GLN A 16 5.17 18.12 -12.97
CA GLN A 16 6.39 18.41 -13.71
C GLN A 16 7.33 17.19 -13.71
N ILE A 17 7.60 16.61 -12.54
CA ILE A 17 8.49 15.45 -12.41
C ILE A 17 7.96 14.25 -13.18
N ALA A 18 6.65 14.01 -13.12
CA ALA A 18 6.02 12.93 -13.89
C ALA A 18 6.09 13.16 -15.41
N ALA A 19 6.03 14.42 -15.86
CA ALA A 19 6.21 14.76 -17.27
C ALA A 19 7.65 14.51 -17.73
N GLU A 20 8.64 14.89 -16.91
CA GLU A 20 10.06 14.60 -17.15
C GLU A 20 10.33 13.08 -17.16
N GLY A 21 9.63 12.32 -16.31
CA GLY A 21 9.69 10.86 -16.25
C GLY A 21 8.87 10.11 -17.32
N GLY A 22 8.07 10.82 -18.12
CA GLY A 22 7.26 10.21 -19.18
C GLY A 22 6.01 9.43 -18.72
N PHE A 23 5.44 9.78 -17.57
CA PHE A 23 4.25 9.12 -17.02
C PHE A 23 3.19 10.10 -16.48
N ALA A 24 3.22 11.37 -16.90
CA ALA A 24 2.24 12.38 -16.48
C ALA A 24 0.79 12.03 -16.86
N ASP A 25 0.59 11.26 -17.93
CA ASP A 25 -0.70 10.74 -18.37
C ASP A 25 -1.32 9.73 -17.39
N MET A 26 -0.55 9.23 -16.42
CA MET A 26 -1.01 8.35 -15.35
C MET A 26 -1.56 9.10 -14.14
N LEU A 27 -1.30 10.41 -14.05
CA LEU A 27 -1.63 11.21 -12.86
C LEU A 27 -3.02 11.82 -12.95
N LEU A 28 -3.76 11.76 -11.84
CA LEU A 28 -5.00 12.51 -11.64
C LEU A 28 -4.81 13.52 -10.50
N PRO A 29 -4.75 14.83 -10.79
CA PRO A 29 -4.51 15.84 -9.76
C PRO A 29 -5.78 16.18 -8.97
N GLY A 30 -5.67 16.13 -7.64
CA GLY A 30 -6.61 16.68 -6.66
C GLY A 30 -5.95 17.83 -5.91
N VAL A 31 -6.21 19.06 -6.37
CA VAL A 31 -5.63 20.26 -5.76
C VAL A 31 -6.56 20.80 -4.68
N TYR A 32 -6.04 20.96 -3.45
CA TYR A 32 -6.74 21.66 -2.38
C TYR A 32 -6.11 23.01 -2.05
N ARG A 33 -6.86 23.84 -1.31
CA ARG A 33 -6.33 25.02 -0.62
C ARG A 33 -6.10 24.73 0.87
N HIS A 34 -6.98 23.94 1.46
CA HIS A 34 -6.94 23.55 2.87
C HIS A 34 -6.91 22.02 3.01
N ALA A 35 -6.24 21.52 4.04
CA ALA A 35 -6.04 20.08 4.23
C ALA A 35 -7.35 19.32 4.51
N ASP A 36 -8.40 19.99 4.98
CA ASP A 36 -9.74 19.44 5.21
C ASP A 36 -10.49 19.08 3.90
N GLU A 37 -10.13 19.70 2.78
CA GLU A 37 -10.63 19.33 1.45
C GLU A 37 -10.06 17.98 0.95
N ALA A 38 -8.99 17.47 1.59
CA ALA A 38 -8.32 16.25 1.15
C ALA A 38 -9.23 15.01 1.16
N SER A 39 -10.13 14.88 2.15
CA SER A 39 -11.06 13.73 2.23
C SER A 39 -12.06 13.69 1.07
N GLU A 40 -12.56 14.85 0.63
CA GLU A 40 -13.47 14.90 -0.52
C GLU A 40 -12.75 14.57 -1.83
N LEU A 41 -11.55 15.14 -2.03
CA LEU A 41 -10.72 14.85 -3.20
C LEU A 41 -10.28 13.39 -3.26
N ALA A 42 -9.87 12.82 -2.12
CA ALA A 42 -9.46 11.43 -2.02
C ALA A 42 -10.61 10.48 -2.39
N ARG A 43 -11.82 10.69 -1.84
CA ARG A 43 -13.01 9.89 -2.18
C ARG A 43 -13.41 10.00 -3.64
N ALA A 44 -13.24 11.16 -4.27
CA ALA A 44 -13.50 11.33 -5.69
C ALA A 44 -12.48 10.58 -6.58
N LEU A 45 -11.24 10.44 -6.11
CA LEU A 45 -10.16 9.76 -6.80
C LEU A 45 -10.17 8.24 -6.58
N ASP A 46 -10.64 7.77 -5.43
CA ASP A 46 -10.65 6.36 -4.99
C ASP A 46 -11.05 5.39 -6.12
N PRO A 47 -12.25 5.50 -6.75
CA PRO A 47 -12.71 4.50 -7.72
C PRO A 47 -11.97 4.53 -9.06
N SER A 48 -11.13 5.54 -9.31
CA SER A 48 -10.40 5.72 -10.57
C SER A 48 -8.89 5.50 -10.41
N CYS A 49 -8.42 5.36 -9.18
CA CYS A 49 -7.01 5.29 -8.84
C CYS A 49 -6.68 3.92 -8.25
N THR A 50 -5.48 3.43 -8.57
CA THR A 50 -4.92 2.25 -7.90
C THR A 50 -4.13 2.67 -6.66
N VAL A 51 -3.56 3.87 -6.71
CA VAL A 51 -2.79 4.49 -5.63
C VAL A 51 -3.22 5.94 -5.53
N VAL A 52 -3.41 6.44 -4.32
CA VAL A 52 -3.58 7.88 -4.05
C VAL A 52 -2.40 8.35 -3.20
N LEU A 53 -1.55 9.19 -3.79
CA LEU A 53 -0.38 9.78 -3.16
C LEU A 53 -0.72 11.19 -2.65
N PHE A 54 -0.77 11.33 -1.34
CA PHE A 54 -0.89 12.62 -0.67
C PHE A 54 0.47 13.31 -0.61
N THR A 55 0.55 14.60 -0.94
CA THR A 55 1.82 15.34 -0.93
C THR A 55 2.28 15.77 0.47
N GLY A 56 1.74 15.16 1.52
CA GLY A 56 2.11 15.43 2.90
C GLY A 56 1.36 14.51 3.88
N GLN A 57 1.87 14.43 5.10
CA GLN A 57 1.35 13.50 6.11
C GLN A 57 -0.03 13.92 6.66
N ALA A 58 -0.26 15.22 6.92
CA ALA A 58 -1.54 15.73 7.42
C ALA A 58 -2.75 15.27 6.57
N PRO A 59 -2.81 15.54 5.25
CA PRO A 59 -3.94 15.12 4.43
C PRO A 59 -4.06 13.59 4.32
N TYR A 60 -2.94 12.85 4.37
CA TYR A 60 -2.97 11.38 4.41
C TYR A 60 -3.63 10.86 5.68
N MET A 61 -3.31 11.42 6.84
CA MET A 61 -3.91 10.99 8.10
C MET A 61 -5.41 11.32 8.18
N MET A 62 -5.85 12.39 7.51
CA MET A 62 -7.25 12.80 7.47
C MET A 62 -8.08 11.93 6.53
N ALA A 63 -7.54 11.54 5.38
CA ALA A 63 -8.30 10.97 4.28
C ALA A 63 -7.89 9.54 3.88
N GLY A 64 -6.68 9.09 4.22
CA GLY A 64 -6.11 7.85 3.73
C GLY A 64 -6.89 6.61 4.18
N SER A 65 -7.42 6.61 5.41
CA SER A 65 -8.25 5.52 5.94
C SER A 65 -9.67 5.48 5.38
N GLU A 66 -10.10 6.52 4.66
CA GLU A 66 -11.40 6.54 3.97
C GLU A 66 -11.35 5.83 2.61
N LEU A 67 -10.17 5.57 2.07
CA LEU A 67 -10.00 4.89 0.78
C LEU A 67 -10.28 3.40 0.93
N THR A 68 -11.03 2.86 -0.02
CA THR A 68 -11.43 1.45 -0.05
C THR A 68 -10.93 0.69 -1.27
N GLU A 69 -10.63 1.40 -2.37
CA GLU A 69 -10.17 0.79 -3.61
C GLU A 69 -8.69 1.10 -3.87
N ALA A 70 -8.28 2.36 -3.67
CA ALA A 70 -6.92 2.80 -3.90
C ALA A 70 -6.02 2.60 -2.68
N GLU A 71 -4.77 2.23 -2.91
CA GLU A 71 -3.74 2.20 -1.86
C GLU A 71 -3.37 3.65 -1.46
N PRO A 72 -3.57 4.07 -0.19
CA PRO A 72 -3.16 5.38 0.27
C PRO A 72 -1.64 5.41 0.51
N GLN A 73 -0.97 6.43 0.00
CA GLN A 73 0.46 6.70 0.27
C GLN A 73 0.68 8.18 0.53
N PHE A 74 1.81 8.55 1.13
CA PHE A 74 2.18 9.96 1.28
C PHE A 74 3.64 10.23 0.98
N VAL A 75 3.93 11.49 0.65
CA VAL A 75 5.30 12.01 0.58
C VAL A 75 5.74 12.34 1.99
N SER A 76 6.67 11.56 2.53
CA SER A 76 7.27 11.83 3.84
C SER A 76 8.33 12.92 3.70
N HIS A 77 8.31 13.90 4.59
CA HIS A 77 9.38 14.89 4.68
C HIS A 77 10.68 14.19 5.09
N SER A 78 11.72 14.40 4.29
CA SER A 78 13.04 13.82 4.55
C SER A 78 13.99 14.86 5.15
N GLY A 79 15.11 14.38 5.72
CA GLY A 79 16.21 15.27 6.09
C GLY A 79 16.67 16.17 4.95
N ALA A 80 16.57 15.73 3.69
CA ALA A 80 16.91 16.56 2.53
C ALA A 80 15.99 17.79 2.37
N ASP A 81 14.71 17.65 2.69
CA ASP A 81 13.75 18.77 2.66
C ASP A 81 14.10 19.78 3.77
N LEU A 82 14.47 19.29 4.95
CA LEU A 82 14.93 20.12 6.06
C LEU A 82 16.26 20.81 5.75
N TYR A 83 17.26 20.10 5.22
CA TYR A 83 18.54 20.71 4.82
C TYR A 83 18.36 21.78 3.76
N ARG A 84 17.45 21.57 2.78
CA ARG A 84 17.11 22.58 1.78
C ARG A 84 16.54 23.83 2.47
N CYS A 85 15.59 23.67 3.39
CA CYS A 85 15.01 24.79 4.12
C CYS A 85 16.06 25.53 4.97
N ILE A 86 16.93 24.81 5.68
CA ILE A 86 18.02 25.40 6.45
C ILE A 86 18.98 26.17 5.54
N ALA A 87 19.38 25.61 4.40
CA ALA A 87 20.24 26.28 3.45
C ALA A 87 19.60 27.58 2.93
N GLN A 88 18.29 27.57 2.66
CA GLN A 88 17.55 28.76 2.27
C GLN A 88 17.56 29.83 3.37
N VAL A 89 17.29 29.45 4.62
CA VAL A 89 17.34 30.34 5.78
C VAL A 89 18.73 30.98 5.89
N LEU A 90 19.79 30.17 5.83
CA LEU A 90 21.17 30.66 5.91
C LEU A 90 21.49 31.64 4.77
N ILE A 91 21.07 31.35 3.53
CA ILE A 91 21.30 32.25 2.39
C ILE A 91 20.60 33.60 2.61
N GLU A 92 19.33 33.57 3.02
CA GLU A 92 18.51 34.78 3.22
C GLU A 92 18.96 35.59 4.45
N CYS A 93 19.55 34.93 5.44
CA CYS A 93 20.01 35.54 6.70
C CYS A 93 21.51 35.85 6.72
N GLY A 94 22.20 35.78 5.57
CA GLY A 94 23.62 36.13 5.48
C GLY A 94 24.57 35.17 6.20
N GLY A 95 24.17 33.90 6.31
CA GLY A 95 24.91 32.82 6.95
C GLY A 95 24.58 32.60 8.42
N ASP A 96 23.67 33.40 8.99
CA ASP A 96 23.23 33.25 10.39
C ASP A 96 21.95 32.43 10.49
N MET A 97 21.91 31.49 11.45
CA MET A 97 20.71 30.68 11.69
C MET A 97 19.96 31.24 12.90
N PRO A 98 18.75 31.79 12.73
CA PRO A 98 17.96 32.25 13.88
C PRO A 98 17.57 31.06 14.76
N ARG A 99 17.16 31.33 16.00
CA ARG A 99 16.58 30.27 16.84
C ARG A 99 15.22 29.93 16.26
N VAL A 100 15.03 28.69 15.84
CA VAL A 100 13.80 28.26 15.19
C VAL A 100 13.04 27.22 16.00
N THR A 101 11.73 27.25 15.84
CA THR A 101 10.90 26.07 16.06
C THR A 101 10.68 25.33 14.75
N VAL A 102 10.61 24.01 14.80
CA VAL A 102 10.29 23.13 13.66
C VAL A 102 9.03 22.34 14.01
N ASP A 103 8.15 22.10 13.05
CA ASP A 103 7.04 21.15 13.21
C ASP A 103 7.03 20.07 12.12
N SER A 104 6.21 19.04 12.34
CA SER A 104 5.86 18.00 11.37
C SER A 104 6.99 17.07 10.89
N ILE A 105 8.20 17.25 11.40
CA ILE A 105 9.32 16.31 11.24
C ILE A 105 9.62 15.70 12.61
N ASP A 106 9.94 14.41 12.66
CA ASP A 106 10.30 13.74 13.89
C ASP A 106 11.54 14.38 14.54
N GLU A 107 11.52 14.45 15.87
CA GLU A 107 12.58 15.09 16.65
C GLU A 107 13.97 14.50 16.36
N PRO A 108 14.18 13.16 16.26
CA PRO A 108 15.47 12.60 15.87
C PRO A 108 16.03 13.14 14.55
N THR A 109 15.20 13.21 13.50
CA THR A 109 15.60 13.78 12.19
C THR A 109 15.96 15.26 12.31
N VAL A 110 15.15 16.04 13.04
CA VAL A 110 15.44 17.47 13.26
C VAL A 110 16.76 17.66 14.00
N LEU A 111 16.97 16.94 15.10
CA LEU A 111 18.18 17.04 15.90
C LEU A 111 19.43 16.63 15.10
N SER A 112 19.35 15.55 14.33
CA SER A 112 20.45 15.11 13.47
C SER A 112 20.80 16.18 12.42
N ALA A 113 19.80 16.72 11.72
CA ALA A 113 20.04 17.68 10.64
C ALA A 113 20.71 18.98 11.14
N PHE A 114 20.29 19.49 12.30
CA PHE A 114 20.92 20.67 12.90
C PHE A 114 22.32 20.35 13.43
N ALA A 115 22.53 19.17 14.02
CA ALA A 115 23.83 18.74 14.51
C ALA A 115 24.86 18.57 13.37
N ASP A 116 24.44 17.99 12.24
CA ASP A 116 25.31 17.77 11.06
C ASP A 116 25.85 19.08 10.47
N LEU A 117 25.09 20.17 10.61
CA LEU A 117 25.47 21.50 10.16
C LEU A 117 26.16 22.34 11.25
N GLY A 118 26.32 21.80 12.47
CA GLY A 118 26.87 22.54 13.61
C GLY A 118 25.99 23.70 14.07
N LEU A 119 24.68 23.61 13.85
CA LEU A 119 23.70 24.65 14.18
C LEU A 119 23.13 24.48 15.59
N PRO A 120 22.61 25.56 16.22
CA PRO A 120 21.93 25.46 17.51
C PRO A 120 20.70 24.56 17.45
N THR A 121 20.48 23.77 18.49
CA THR A 121 19.33 22.86 18.59
C THR A 121 18.00 23.63 18.55
N PRO A 122 17.09 23.31 17.61
CA PRO A 122 15.77 23.91 17.56
C PRO A 122 14.82 23.22 18.56
N SER A 123 13.65 23.81 18.80
CA SER A 123 12.53 23.10 19.44
C SER A 123 11.66 22.46 18.37
N ALA A 124 11.32 21.17 18.49
CA ALA A 124 10.51 20.45 17.52
C ALA A 124 9.12 20.11 18.07
N HIS A 125 8.08 20.20 17.23
CA HIS A 125 6.75 19.69 17.51
C HIS A 125 6.35 18.64 16.46
N PRO A 126 6.33 17.34 16.80
CA PRO A 126 5.93 16.31 15.85
C PRO A 126 4.43 16.41 15.52
N LEU A 127 4.02 15.99 14.32
CA LEU A 127 2.61 15.97 13.89
C LEU A 127 1.86 14.72 14.38
N GLY A 128 2.53 13.81 15.12
CA GLY A 128 2.06 12.46 15.42
C GLY A 128 2.50 11.46 14.35
N SER A 129 2.58 10.17 14.69
CA SER A 129 2.95 9.10 13.74
C SER A 129 1.69 8.36 13.24
N PRO A 130 1.60 7.97 11.96
CA PRO A 130 0.56 7.07 11.47
C PRO A 130 0.63 5.70 12.17
N GLU A 131 1.84 5.26 12.54
CA GLU A 131 2.10 3.98 13.19
C GLU A 131 1.57 3.95 14.63
N ASP A 132 1.52 5.10 15.30
CA ASP A 132 1.02 5.24 16.67
C ASP A 132 -0.50 5.47 16.72
N HIS A 133 -1.18 5.48 15.55
CA HIS A 133 -2.58 5.90 15.40
C HIS A 133 -2.90 7.24 16.08
N ALA A 134 -1.90 8.12 16.19
CA ALA A 134 -2.06 9.42 16.81
C ALA A 134 -2.92 10.29 15.89
N VAL A 135 -3.91 10.99 16.47
CA VAL A 135 -4.65 12.03 15.74
C VAL A 135 -3.63 13.09 15.32
N PRO A 136 -3.63 13.56 14.05
CA PRO A 136 -2.77 14.66 13.64
C PRO A 136 -2.95 15.84 14.57
N ALA A 137 -1.85 16.48 14.98
CA ALA A 137 -1.95 17.72 15.73
C ALA A 137 -2.79 18.73 14.92
N ASP A 138 -3.76 19.36 15.57
CA ASP A 138 -4.61 20.37 14.94
C ASP A 138 -3.71 21.52 14.45
N VAL A 139 -3.98 22.06 13.26
CA VAL A 139 -3.29 23.23 12.72
C VAL A 139 -3.29 24.37 13.75
N ALA A 140 -4.39 24.55 14.48
CA ALA A 140 -4.49 25.54 15.55
C ALA A 140 -3.52 25.28 16.72
N GLU A 141 -3.30 24.01 17.07
CA GLU A 141 -2.35 23.59 18.12
C GLU A 141 -0.90 23.89 17.70
N ILE A 142 -0.55 23.59 16.45
CA ILE A 142 0.79 23.86 15.89
C ILE A 142 1.06 25.37 15.84
N ILE A 143 0.09 26.15 15.40
CA ILE A 143 0.19 27.62 15.43
C ILE A 143 0.37 28.11 16.88
N ALA A 144 -0.38 27.57 17.84
CA ALA A 144 -0.25 27.94 19.25
C ALA A 144 1.14 27.59 19.82
N PHE A 145 1.69 26.43 19.47
CA PHE A 145 3.05 26.01 19.81
C PHE A 145 4.09 27.04 19.33
N HIS A 146 4.04 27.43 18.06
CA HIS A 146 4.97 28.41 17.49
C HIS A 146 4.81 29.79 18.14
N ARG A 147 3.57 30.27 18.31
CA ARG A 147 3.30 31.56 18.97
C ARG A 147 3.83 31.60 20.40
N ALA A 148 3.66 30.53 21.17
CA ALA A 148 4.19 30.44 22.52
C ALA A 148 5.73 30.50 22.53
N ALA A 149 6.39 29.80 21.60
CA ALA A 149 7.85 29.84 21.49
C ALA A 149 8.40 31.23 21.12
N LEU A 150 7.71 31.96 20.25
CA LEU A 150 8.06 33.32 19.87
C LEU A 150 7.83 34.30 21.04
N ALA A 151 6.67 34.21 21.71
CA ALA A 151 6.30 35.09 22.83
C ALA A 151 7.24 34.93 24.03
N ASP A 152 7.69 33.70 24.30
CA ASP A 152 8.62 33.39 25.40
C ASP A 152 10.09 33.73 25.06
N GLY A 153 10.38 34.19 23.83
CA GLY A 153 11.75 34.39 23.35
C GLY A 153 12.55 33.09 23.23
N ARG A 154 11.87 31.96 23.04
CA ARG A 154 12.48 30.64 22.81
C ARG A 154 12.90 30.44 21.35
N ALA A 155 12.22 31.12 20.44
CA ALA A 155 12.54 31.18 19.01
C ALA A 155 12.38 32.60 18.47
N ASP A 156 13.08 32.90 17.38
CA ASP A 156 13.02 34.14 16.61
C ASP A 156 12.34 33.94 15.25
N ALA A 157 12.11 32.67 14.88
CA ALA A 157 11.64 32.25 13.57
C ALA A 157 11.00 30.85 13.60
N VAL A 158 10.30 30.49 12.53
CA VAL A 158 9.56 29.23 12.40
C VAL A 158 9.91 28.51 11.10
N LEU A 159 10.15 27.20 11.17
CA LEU A 159 10.20 26.31 10.01
C LEU A 159 8.99 25.37 10.09
N THR A 160 8.17 25.32 9.05
CA THR A 160 6.95 24.51 9.06
C THR A 160 6.72 23.74 7.78
N CYS A 161 6.24 22.49 7.88
CA CYS A 161 5.83 21.74 6.69
C CYS A 161 4.43 22.13 6.20
N LEU A 162 3.62 22.78 7.04
CA LEU A 162 2.21 23.02 6.77
C LEU A 162 1.99 24.38 6.11
N ALA A 163 1.38 24.35 4.92
CA ALA A 163 1.12 25.56 4.14
C ALA A 163 0.21 26.56 4.89
N GLU A 164 -0.77 26.06 5.63
CA GLU A 164 -1.68 26.90 6.41
C GLU A 164 -0.99 27.59 7.59
N VAL A 165 -0.17 26.85 8.35
CA VAL A 165 0.67 27.41 9.44
C VAL A 165 1.60 28.49 8.89
N HIS A 166 2.25 28.23 7.76
CA HIS A 166 3.11 29.20 7.07
C HIS A 166 2.33 30.47 6.71
N ALA A 167 1.17 30.33 6.06
CA ALA A 167 0.36 31.46 5.63
C ALA A 167 -0.08 32.34 6.82
N VAL A 168 -0.61 31.74 7.88
CA VAL A 168 -1.08 32.46 9.08
C VAL A 168 0.06 33.23 9.76
N LEU A 169 1.20 32.57 10.00
CA LEU A 169 2.32 33.21 10.67
C LEU A 169 2.99 34.29 9.80
N LEU A 170 3.02 34.10 8.48
CA LEU A 170 3.54 35.09 7.55
C LEU A 170 2.68 36.36 7.56
N GLU A 171 1.35 36.22 7.58
CA GLU A 171 0.41 37.35 7.70
C GLU A 171 0.56 38.11 9.02
N GLU A 172 0.98 37.42 10.09
CA GLU A 172 1.32 38.03 11.39
C GLU A 172 2.67 38.75 11.41
N GLY A 173 3.42 38.71 10.30
CA GLY A 173 4.76 39.31 10.22
C GLY A 173 5.85 38.49 10.91
N VAL A 174 5.59 37.22 11.20
CA VAL A 174 6.59 36.29 11.74
C VAL A 174 7.57 35.91 10.62
N ARG A 175 8.85 35.77 10.98
CA ARG A 175 9.85 35.16 10.10
C ARG A 175 9.60 33.66 10.01
N VAL A 176 8.95 33.23 8.94
CA VAL A 176 8.55 31.83 8.75
C VAL A 176 9.04 31.33 7.39
N TRP A 177 9.51 30.09 7.36
CA TRP A 177 9.88 29.37 6.15
C TRP A 177 9.13 28.07 6.06
N ARG A 178 8.64 27.75 4.86
CA ARG A 178 8.00 26.47 4.62
C ARG A 178 9.04 25.42 4.22
N ILE A 179 9.01 24.28 4.89
CA ILE A 179 9.78 23.10 4.54
C ILE A 179 9.06 22.40 3.39
N GLU A 180 9.58 22.63 2.19
CA GLU A 180 9.06 22.07 0.96
C GLU A 180 9.81 20.81 0.55
N HIS A 181 9.08 19.83 -0.01
CA HIS A 181 9.71 18.67 -0.64
C HIS A 181 10.70 19.09 -1.73
N THR A 182 11.89 18.49 -1.72
CA THR A 182 12.80 18.59 -2.85
C THR A 182 12.22 17.85 -4.06
N ALA A 183 12.69 18.22 -5.26
CA ALA A 183 12.37 17.47 -6.47
C ALA A 183 12.76 15.99 -6.36
N ARG A 184 13.85 15.68 -5.64
CA ARG A 184 14.28 14.30 -5.41
C ARG A 184 13.31 13.54 -4.51
N THR A 185 12.91 14.13 -3.38
CA THR A 185 11.92 13.53 -2.46
C THR A 185 10.61 13.22 -3.17
N MET A 186 10.11 14.18 -3.96
CA MET A 186 8.89 14.01 -4.74
C MET A 186 9.06 12.94 -5.83
N ALA A 187 10.20 12.91 -6.53
CA ALA A 187 10.48 11.88 -7.54
C ALA A 187 10.53 10.47 -6.95
N ASP A 188 11.17 10.29 -5.80
CA ASP A 188 11.24 8.99 -5.12
C ASP A 188 9.84 8.52 -4.67
N ALA A 189 9.00 9.42 -4.18
CA ALA A 189 7.63 9.11 -3.81
C ALA A 189 6.74 8.75 -5.02
N LEU A 190 6.86 9.50 -6.13
CA LEU A 190 6.16 9.19 -7.37
C LEU A 190 6.61 7.85 -7.97
N GLN A 191 7.91 7.55 -7.91
CA GLN A 191 8.44 6.27 -8.36
C GLN A 191 7.87 5.12 -7.52
N ARG A 192 7.80 5.28 -6.19
CA ARG A 192 7.18 4.29 -5.31
C ARG A 192 5.70 4.08 -5.65
N ALA A 193 4.92 5.16 -5.77
CA ALA A 193 3.51 5.08 -6.15
C ALA A 193 3.33 4.39 -7.52
N ARG A 194 4.24 4.64 -8.47
CA ARG A 194 4.24 3.97 -9.78
C ARG A 194 4.51 2.47 -9.66
N LEU A 195 5.51 2.08 -8.88
CA LEU A 195 5.83 0.66 -8.66
C LEU A 195 4.68 -0.07 -7.96
N SER A 196 4.02 0.54 -6.97
CA SER A 196 2.81 -0.02 -6.34
C SER A 196 1.68 -0.16 -7.35
N HIS A 197 1.41 0.86 -8.17
CA HIS A 197 0.41 0.79 -9.22
C HIS A 197 0.68 -0.37 -10.20
N ASP A 198 1.91 -0.49 -10.71
CA ASP A 198 2.28 -1.55 -11.65
C ASP A 198 2.19 -2.94 -11.00
N LEU A 199 2.54 -3.05 -9.72
CA LEU A 199 2.43 -4.30 -8.95
C LEU A 199 0.97 -4.72 -8.78
N ILE A 200 0.09 -3.80 -8.36
CA ILE A 200 -1.34 -4.08 -8.17
C ILE A 200 -1.99 -4.45 -9.50
N ARG A 201 -1.73 -3.68 -10.58
CA ARG A 201 -2.23 -3.99 -11.93
C ARG A 201 -1.78 -5.37 -12.42
N SER A 202 -0.50 -5.68 -12.22
CA SER A 202 0.05 -7.00 -12.58
C SER A 202 -0.63 -8.14 -11.80
N ARG A 203 -0.99 -7.93 -10.53
CA ARG A 203 -1.74 -8.91 -9.74
C ARG A 203 -3.20 -9.04 -10.20
N GLU A 204 -3.87 -7.94 -10.54
CA GLU A 204 -5.24 -7.94 -11.09
C GLU A 204 -5.33 -8.74 -12.40
N GLU A 205 -4.28 -8.69 -13.24
CA GLU A 205 -4.22 -9.40 -14.52
C GLU A 205 -3.86 -10.90 -14.40
N GLN A 206 -3.38 -11.34 -13.23
CA GLN A 206 -2.96 -12.72 -13.02
C GLN A 206 -4.13 -13.68 -12.79
N LEU A 207 -3.95 -14.91 -13.28
CA LEU A 207 -4.85 -16.03 -13.08
C LEU A 207 -4.29 -16.96 -12.02
N ALA A 208 -5.19 -17.47 -11.18
CA ALA A 208 -4.96 -18.57 -10.26
C ALA A 208 -5.67 -19.82 -10.78
N VAL A 209 -4.94 -20.93 -10.87
CA VAL A 209 -5.51 -22.25 -11.17
C VAL A 209 -5.28 -23.15 -9.95
N ALA A 210 -6.36 -23.61 -9.35
CA ALA A 210 -6.35 -24.60 -8.28
C ALA A 210 -6.67 -25.99 -8.85
N LEU A 211 -5.80 -26.95 -8.58
CA LEU A 211 -5.98 -28.35 -8.94
C LEU A 211 -6.29 -29.18 -7.69
N PHE A 212 -7.35 -29.98 -7.77
CA PHE A 212 -7.84 -30.82 -6.69
C PHE A 212 -7.69 -32.27 -7.08
N ALA A 213 -6.84 -33.00 -6.37
CA ALA A 213 -6.67 -34.43 -6.55
C ALA A 213 -7.09 -35.19 -5.29
N PRO A 214 -8.02 -36.15 -5.40
CA PRO A 214 -8.33 -37.04 -4.30
C PRO A 214 -7.15 -37.96 -3.96
N ASP A 215 -7.04 -38.35 -2.69
CA ASP A 215 -6.08 -39.37 -2.27
C ASP A 215 -6.29 -40.68 -3.06
N ARG A 216 -5.26 -41.05 -3.83
CA ARG A 216 -5.28 -42.23 -4.71
C ARG A 216 -5.37 -43.53 -3.92
N ALA A 217 -4.74 -43.62 -2.75
CA ALA A 217 -4.79 -44.82 -1.93
C ALA A 217 -6.23 -45.07 -1.45
N ARG A 218 -6.90 -44.01 -0.99
CA ARG A 218 -8.29 -44.08 -0.54
C ARG A 218 -9.26 -44.39 -1.68
N LEU A 219 -9.07 -43.79 -2.86
CA LEU A 219 -9.89 -44.10 -4.04
C LEU A 219 -9.73 -45.54 -4.55
N ALA A 220 -8.56 -46.15 -4.34
CA ALA A 220 -8.30 -47.53 -4.76
C ALA A 220 -9.05 -48.55 -3.88
N GLU A 221 -9.44 -48.19 -2.66
CA GLU A 221 -10.24 -49.02 -1.75
C GLU A 221 -11.73 -49.09 -2.13
N LEU A 222 -12.22 -48.13 -2.92
CA LEU A 222 -13.62 -48.01 -3.32
C LEU A 222 -13.93 -48.85 -4.56
N ASP A 223 -15.17 -49.30 -4.70
CA ASP A 223 -15.64 -49.92 -5.93
C ASP A 223 -15.94 -48.89 -7.05
N VAL A 224 -16.34 -49.37 -8.24
CA VAL A 224 -16.62 -48.49 -9.40
C VAL A 224 -17.80 -47.54 -9.13
N PHE A 225 -18.83 -48.01 -8.45
CA PHE A 225 -20.04 -47.23 -8.16
C PHE A 225 -19.77 -46.20 -7.05
N GLU A 226 -19.08 -46.61 -5.98
CA GLU A 226 -18.67 -45.74 -4.88
C GLU A 226 -17.75 -44.61 -5.38
N ARG A 227 -16.78 -44.92 -6.25
CA ARG A 227 -15.94 -43.90 -6.89
C ARG A 227 -16.74 -42.88 -7.68
N GLU A 228 -17.77 -43.33 -8.40
CA GLU A 228 -18.64 -42.46 -9.19
C GLU A 228 -19.45 -41.51 -8.29
N VAL A 229 -20.05 -42.05 -7.23
CA VAL A 229 -20.81 -41.28 -6.24
C VAL A 229 -19.92 -40.21 -5.58
N VAL A 230 -18.73 -40.59 -5.16
CA VAL A 230 -17.75 -39.68 -4.55
C VAL A 230 -17.32 -38.61 -5.55
N ARG A 231 -17.04 -38.97 -6.81
CA ARG A 231 -16.68 -38.01 -7.87
C ARG A 231 -17.78 -36.97 -8.09
N MET A 232 -19.05 -37.38 -8.14
CA MET A 232 -20.18 -36.47 -8.30
C MET A 232 -20.32 -35.51 -7.11
N ARG A 233 -20.07 -35.98 -5.89
CA ARG A 233 -20.10 -35.13 -4.69
C ARG A 233 -18.97 -34.11 -4.70
N VAL A 234 -17.73 -34.55 -4.95
CA VAL A 234 -16.57 -33.64 -5.11
C VAL A 234 -16.85 -32.59 -6.18
N HIS A 235 -17.40 -33.00 -7.33
CA HIS A 235 -17.77 -32.08 -8.40
C HIS A 235 -18.78 -31.03 -7.93
N ARG A 236 -19.80 -31.41 -7.15
CA ARG A 236 -20.79 -30.49 -6.60
C ARG A 236 -20.15 -29.48 -5.63
N GLU A 237 -19.34 -29.95 -4.69
CA GLU A 237 -18.67 -29.07 -3.72
C GLU A 237 -17.74 -28.06 -4.44
N LEU A 238 -16.96 -28.53 -5.41
CA LEU A 238 -16.08 -27.67 -6.19
C LEU A 238 -16.84 -26.71 -7.13
N LEU A 239 -18.06 -27.07 -7.55
CA LEU A 239 -18.90 -26.18 -8.32
C LEU A 239 -19.39 -25.01 -7.45
N GLU A 240 -19.65 -25.26 -6.17
CA GLU A 240 -19.97 -24.20 -5.21
C GLU A 240 -18.78 -23.28 -4.97
N VAL A 241 -17.57 -23.83 -4.81
CA VAL A 241 -16.32 -23.04 -4.74
C VAL A 241 -16.14 -22.17 -5.99
N ALA A 242 -16.23 -22.77 -7.19
CA ALA A 242 -16.10 -22.04 -8.44
C ALA A 242 -17.18 -20.94 -8.57
N ARG A 243 -18.42 -21.22 -8.16
CA ARG A 243 -19.51 -20.23 -8.20
C ARG A 243 -19.26 -19.08 -7.22
N ARG A 244 -18.82 -19.38 -5.99
CA ARG A 244 -18.56 -18.39 -4.94
C ARG A 244 -17.45 -17.43 -5.36
N ASN A 245 -16.46 -17.95 -6.09
CA ASN A 245 -15.25 -17.23 -6.48
C ASN A 245 -15.32 -16.65 -7.91
N GLY A 246 -16.51 -16.68 -8.56
CA GLY A 246 -16.66 -16.28 -9.96
C GLY A 246 -15.78 -17.07 -10.95
N GLY A 247 -15.24 -18.21 -10.52
CA GLY A 247 -14.32 -19.06 -11.26
C GLY A 247 -15.02 -20.10 -12.13
N ARG A 248 -14.21 -20.89 -12.84
CA ARG A 248 -14.68 -21.97 -13.72
C ARG A 248 -14.16 -23.32 -13.29
N LEU A 249 -15.07 -24.22 -12.94
CA LEU A 249 -14.76 -25.64 -12.71
C LEU A 249 -14.60 -26.38 -14.04
N THR A 250 -13.52 -27.13 -14.16
CA THR A 250 -13.26 -28.07 -15.26
C THR A 250 -12.89 -29.42 -14.68
N ALA A 251 -13.57 -30.48 -15.12
CA ALA A 251 -13.13 -31.85 -14.83
C ALA A 251 -11.97 -32.20 -15.77
N VAL A 252 -10.87 -32.66 -15.20
CA VAL A 252 -9.69 -33.13 -15.92
C VAL A 252 -9.65 -34.65 -15.86
N GLU A 253 -8.88 -35.28 -16.75
CA GLU A 253 -8.70 -36.73 -16.74
C GLU A 253 -8.19 -37.27 -15.39
N GLY A 254 -8.57 -38.51 -15.06
CA GLY A 254 -8.07 -39.20 -13.87
C GLY A 254 -8.70 -38.77 -12.54
N GLY A 255 -9.86 -38.10 -12.57
CA GLY A 255 -10.56 -37.66 -11.35
C GLY A 255 -9.97 -36.38 -10.74
N LEU A 256 -9.13 -35.67 -11.51
CA LEU A 256 -8.59 -34.37 -11.17
C LEU A 256 -9.62 -33.29 -11.51
N PHE A 257 -9.74 -32.28 -10.67
CA PHE A 257 -10.57 -31.11 -10.94
C PHE A 257 -9.72 -29.85 -10.97
N SER A 258 -10.10 -28.89 -11.81
CA SER A 258 -9.47 -27.59 -11.93
C SER A 258 -10.49 -26.50 -11.68
N VAL A 259 -10.17 -25.54 -10.81
CA VAL A 259 -10.89 -24.28 -10.68
C VAL A 259 -9.94 -23.16 -11.10
N ALA A 260 -10.33 -22.39 -12.11
CA ALA A 260 -9.61 -21.20 -12.51
C ALA A 260 -10.36 -19.94 -12.07
N MET A 261 -9.62 -18.97 -11.55
CA MET A 261 -10.12 -17.68 -11.07
C MET A 261 -9.05 -16.60 -11.23
N SER A 262 -9.37 -15.35 -10.90
CA SER A 262 -8.37 -14.29 -10.79
C SER A 262 -7.49 -14.51 -9.55
N ARG A 263 -6.27 -13.99 -9.58
CA ARG A 263 -5.41 -13.97 -8.40
C ARG A 263 -6.05 -13.15 -7.26
N LEU A 264 -6.69 -12.03 -7.58
CA LEU A 264 -7.35 -11.18 -6.58
C LEU A 264 -8.39 -11.97 -5.76
N THR A 265 -9.23 -12.78 -6.41
CA THR A 265 -10.20 -13.61 -5.69
C THR A 265 -9.55 -14.68 -4.82
N LEU A 266 -8.41 -15.22 -5.24
CA LEU A 266 -7.62 -16.12 -4.38
C LEU A 266 -7.11 -15.37 -3.14
N ASP A 267 -6.53 -14.19 -3.32
CA ASP A 267 -5.99 -13.38 -2.23
C ASP A 267 -7.10 -12.96 -1.23
N ASP A 268 -8.26 -12.49 -1.73
CA ASP A 268 -9.44 -12.12 -0.91
C ASP A 268 -9.95 -13.28 -0.05
N ASP A 269 -10.01 -14.50 -0.61
CA ASP A 269 -10.45 -15.68 0.12
C ASP A 269 -9.42 -16.11 1.19
N LEU A 270 -8.13 -15.87 0.94
CA LEU A 270 -7.06 -16.20 1.87
C LEU A 270 -6.94 -15.22 3.04
N ASP A 271 -7.22 -13.94 2.81
CA ASP A 271 -7.26 -12.90 3.84
C ASP A 271 -8.55 -12.93 4.70
N GLY A 272 -9.43 -13.89 4.44
CA GLY A 272 -10.67 -14.08 5.20
C GLY A 272 -11.81 -13.14 4.81
N GLY A 273 -11.69 -12.44 3.67
CA GLY A 273 -12.70 -11.50 3.14
C GLY A 273 -14.08 -12.13 2.93
N PHE A 274 -14.14 -13.45 2.78
CA PHE A 274 -15.37 -14.24 2.67
C PHE A 274 -15.57 -15.27 3.79
N GLY A 275 -15.04 -15.07 5.01
CA GLY A 275 -15.55 -15.69 6.25
C GLY A 275 -15.64 -17.22 6.37
N GLU A 276 -15.27 -17.99 5.35
CA GLU A 276 -15.24 -19.45 5.35
C GLU A 276 -13.90 -19.83 4.74
N ALA A 277 -13.02 -20.43 5.55
CA ALA A 277 -11.71 -20.88 5.12
C ALA A 277 -11.80 -21.56 3.74
N TRP A 278 -10.98 -21.10 2.78
CA TRP A 278 -10.71 -21.85 1.55
C TRP A 278 -10.60 -23.31 1.93
N PRO A 279 -11.24 -24.26 1.23
CA PRO A 279 -11.29 -25.60 1.76
C PRO A 279 -9.92 -26.26 1.56
N MET A 280 -9.03 -26.00 2.51
CA MET A 280 -7.67 -26.46 2.57
C MET A 280 -7.63 -27.98 2.67
N GLU A 281 -8.73 -28.59 3.13
CA GLU A 281 -9.06 -30.00 3.01
C GLU A 281 -10.57 -30.12 2.73
N ILE A 282 -10.99 -30.24 1.47
CA ILE A 282 -12.37 -30.68 1.19
C ILE A 282 -12.43 -32.16 1.57
N ALA A 283 -12.84 -32.46 2.79
CA ALA A 283 -13.15 -33.82 3.21
C ALA A 283 -14.57 -34.18 2.73
N VAL A 284 -14.68 -34.70 1.50
CA VAL A 284 -15.97 -35.24 1.01
C VAL A 284 -16.10 -36.67 1.50
N ASP A 285 -16.96 -36.93 2.48
CA ASP A 285 -17.22 -38.27 3.03
C ASP A 285 -15.94 -38.99 3.52
N GLY A 286 -14.98 -38.23 4.08
CA GLY A 286 -13.70 -38.77 4.57
C GLY A 286 -12.63 -38.97 3.50
N LEU A 287 -12.85 -38.48 2.27
CA LEU A 287 -11.82 -38.37 1.23
C LEU A 287 -11.13 -37.02 1.32
N VAL A 288 -9.83 -37.02 1.59
CA VAL A 288 -9.00 -35.80 1.56
C VAL A 288 -8.65 -35.46 0.11
N LEU A 289 -8.87 -34.21 -0.28
CA LEU A 289 -8.37 -33.66 -1.53
C LEU A 289 -7.05 -32.92 -1.29
N HIS A 290 -6.01 -33.32 -2.01
CA HIS A 290 -4.79 -32.53 -2.11
C HIS A 290 -5.02 -31.38 -3.08
N VAL A 291 -4.55 -30.19 -2.69
CA VAL A 291 -4.71 -28.98 -3.49
C VAL A 291 -3.36 -28.39 -3.87
N GLY A 292 -3.18 -28.13 -5.16
CA GLY A 292 -2.05 -27.37 -5.68
C GLY A 292 -2.54 -26.15 -6.42
N VAL A 293 -2.02 -24.98 -6.09
CA VAL A 293 -2.38 -23.71 -6.73
C VAL A 293 -1.21 -23.19 -7.53
N GLY A 294 -1.46 -22.76 -8.76
CA GLY A 294 -0.49 -22.08 -9.60
C GLY A 294 -0.99 -20.70 -9.99
N VAL A 295 -0.11 -19.71 -9.90
CA VAL A 295 -0.43 -18.31 -10.24
C VAL A 295 0.44 -17.88 -11.41
N ALA A 296 -0.17 -17.40 -12.51
CA ALA A 296 0.56 -16.90 -13.66
C ALA A 296 -0.30 -15.96 -14.54
N ASN A 297 0.34 -15.32 -15.51
CA ASN A 297 -0.35 -14.44 -16.47
C ASN A 297 -1.13 -15.20 -17.56
N THR A 298 -0.98 -16.53 -17.66
CA THR A 298 -1.71 -17.37 -18.62
C THR A 298 -2.24 -18.61 -17.94
N PHE A 299 -3.38 -19.12 -18.42
CA PHE A 299 -4.00 -20.34 -17.89
C PHE A 299 -3.06 -21.55 -17.99
N GLU A 300 -2.39 -21.75 -19.13
CA GLU A 300 -1.49 -22.88 -19.36
C GLU A 300 -0.31 -22.90 -18.38
N HIS A 301 0.30 -21.73 -18.14
CA HIS A 301 1.41 -21.62 -17.20
C HIS A 301 0.93 -21.80 -15.76
N ALA A 302 -0.21 -21.19 -15.40
CA ALA A 302 -0.82 -21.36 -14.08
C ALA A 302 -1.17 -22.82 -13.81
N GLU A 303 -1.71 -23.56 -14.79
CA GLU A 303 -1.98 -24.99 -14.66
C GLU A 303 -0.70 -25.81 -14.48
N THR A 304 0.37 -25.50 -15.21
CA THR A 304 1.68 -26.17 -15.07
C THR A 304 2.26 -25.98 -13.66
N LEU A 305 2.19 -24.75 -13.14
CA LEU A 305 2.59 -24.44 -11.77
C LEU A 305 1.69 -25.14 -10.75
N ALA A 306 0.38 -25.19 -10.99
CA ALA A 306 -0.57 -25.87 -10.11
C ALA A 306 -0.30 -27.38 -10.01
N ARG A 307 0.13 -28.02 -11.12
CA ARG A 307 0.57 -29.43 -11.11
C ARG A 307 1.82 -29.63 -10.25
N THR A 308 2.79 -28.75 -10.40
CA THR A 308 4.03 -28.77 -9.60
C THR A 308 3.71 -28.58 -8.11
N ALA A 309 2.82 -27.64 -7.79
CA ALA A 309 2.33 -27.41 -6.43
C ALA A 309 1.58 -28.63 -5.88
N LEU A 310 0.74 -29.27 -6.69
CA LEU A 310 -0.04 -30.46 -6.30
C LEU A 310 0.87 -31.64 -5.93
N ASP A 311 1.95 -31.87 -6.69
CA ASP A 311 2.97 -32.87 -6.37
C ASP A 311 3.70 -32.55 -5.06
N GLY A 312 3.88 -31.26 -4.75
CA GLY A 312 4.33 -30.80 -3.44
C GLY A 312 3.31 -31.13 -2.35
N ALA A 313 2.04 -30.80 -2.57
CA ALA A 313 0.97 -30.98 -1.60
C ALA A 313 0.71 -32.45 -1.24
N GLN A 314 0.83 -33.36 -2.21
CA GLN A 314 0.75 -34.81 -1.97
C GLN A 314 1.90 -35.34 -1.12
N ARG A 315 3.08 -34.72 -1.18
CA ARG A 315 4.24 -35.11 -0.37
C ARG A 315 4.18 -34.54 1.04
N THR A 316 3.70 -33.30 1.19
CA THR A 316 3.68 -32.60 2.48
C THR A 316 2.37 -32.75 3.24
N GLY A 317 1.29 -33.19 2.58
CA GLY A 317 -0.06 -33.20 3.13
C GLY A 317 -0.64 -31.80 3.35
N ARG A 318 -0.04 -30.76 2.78
CA ARG A 318 -0.43 -29.35 2.94
C ARG A 318 -0.63 -28.73 1.57
N THR A 319 -1.66 -27.90 1.40
CA THR A 319 -1.87 -27.14 0.17
C THR A 319 -0.66 -26.26 -0.14
N GLN A 320 -0.20 -26.31 -1.39
CA GLN A 320 0.95 -25.56 -1.87
C GLN A 320 0.53 -24.55 -2.94
N VAL A 321 1.24 -23.43 -3.02
CA VAL A 321 1.12 -22.42 -4.06
C VAL A 321 2.44 -22.28 -4.78
N SER A 322 2.44 -22.29 -6.13
CA SER A 322 3.62 -22.11 -6.95
C SER A 322 3.52 -20.87 -7.84
N PHE A 323 4.62 -20.13 -7.93
CA PHE A 323 4.73 -18.86 -8.63
C PHE A 323 5.73 -18.93 -9.81
N PRO A 324 5.68 -17.97 -10.77
CA PRO A 324 6.54 -17.98 -11.95
C PRO A 324 8.04 -17.81 -11.64
N ASP A 325 8.39 -17.31 -10.46
CA ASP A 325 9.76 -17.15 -9.96
C ASP A 325 10.37 -18.48 -9.42
N GLY A 326 9.60 -19.56 -9.45
CA GLY A 326 10.01 -20.88 -8.95
C GLY A 326 9.79 -21.07 -7.44
N ARG A 327 9.25 -20.07 -6.73
CA ARG A 327 8.85 -20.27 -5.33
C ARG A 327 7.67 -21.24 -5.25
N MET A 328 7.73 -22.09 -4.24
CA MET A 328 6.62 -22.93 -3.79
C MET A 328 6.52 -22.80 -2.27
N VAL A 329 5.35 -22.41 -1.79
CA VAL A 329 5.12 -22.16 -0.36
C VAL A 329 3.79 -22.78 0.08
N PRO A 330 3.66 -23.18 1.35
CA PRO A 330 2.37 -23.50 1.95
C PRO A 330 1.39 -22.33 1.77
N ILE A 331 0.12 -22.65 1.53
CA ILE A 331 -0.90 -21.62 1.24
C ILE A 331 -1.07 -20.60 2.37
N ASP A 332 -0.85 -20.99 3.63
CA ASP A 332 -0.89 -20.11 4.81
C ASP A 332 0.32 -19.16 4.90
N GLU A 333 1.46 -19.53 4.32
CA GLU A 333 2.66 -18.68 4.24
C GLU A 333 2.63 -17.77 3.00
N ALA A 334 1.86 -18.15 1.97
CA ALA A 334 1.64 -17.33 0.78
C ALA A 334 0.95 -15.98 1.12
N VAL A 335 0.13 -15.97 2.17
CA VAL A 335 -0.59 -14.80 2.69
C VAL A 335 0.35 -13.83 3.42
N GLN A 336 1.25 -14.36 4.26
CA GLN A 336 2.11 -13.56 5.14
C GLN A 336 3.40 -13.06 4.49
N SER A 337 3.73 -13.56 3.30
CA SER A 337 4.98 -13.23 2.60
C SER A 337 4.92 -11.96 1.73
N GLN A 338 3.91 -11.11 1.94
CA GLN A 338 3.72 -9.92 1.10
C GLN A 338 4.31 -8.69 1.81
N PRO A 339 5.26 -7.97 1.18
CA PRO A 339 5.75 -6.69 1.70
C PRO A 339 4.67 -5.59 1.62
#